data_AF-A0A060V0C9-F1
#
_entry.id   AF-A0A060V0C9-F1
#
_cell.length_a   1.000
_cell.length_b   1.000
_cell.length_c   1.000
_cell.angle_alpha   90.00
_cell.angle_beta   90.00
_cell.angle_gamma   90.00
#
_symmetry.space_group_name_H-M   'P 1'
#
loop_
_entity.id
_entity.type
_entity.pdbx_description
1 polymer ?
#
loop_
_entity_poly.entity_id
_entity_poly.type
_entity_poly.pdbx_seq_one_letter_code
_entity_poly.pdbx_strand_id
1 'polypeptide(L)'
;MKSCGRRVEKGFTLTELMIVVAIIGILASIAIPQYAQYIEDPKAQVVAADFREAVDAATAAVAAAQTGQTTNVYRTLQGSTFMDGATHGDAVYENAPAFVVGAATVCGQIGLSASTISPNSRYPYVVKADNTSCPGNVGILIGAALSGEGFAHAVSTGVTVTQNGGVAP
;
A
#
# COMPACT_ATOMS: atom_id res chain seq x y z
N MET A 1 42.00 44.45 43.94
CA MET A 1 40.81 43.77 44.48
C MET A 1 39.97 43.28 43.31
N LYS A 2 39.80 41.96 43.14
CA LYS A 2 38.91 41.36 42.14
C LYS A 2 37.90 40.49 42.90
N SER A 3 36.66 40.94 42.97
CA SER A 3 35.53 40.19 43.52
C SER A 3 35.14 39.09 42.54
N CYS A 4 35.44 37.84 42.88
CA CYS A 4 34.91 36.68 42.17
C CYS A 4 33.47 36.46 42.64
N GLY A 5 32.48 36.85 41.83
CA GLY A 5 31.06 36.59 42.10
C GLY A 5 30.80 35.08 42.01
N ARG A 6 30.36 34.48 43.12
CA ARG A 6 29.95 33.07 43.18
C ARG A 6 28.71 32.89 42.30
N ARG A 7 28.89 32.36 41.09
CA ARG A 7 27.77 31.87 40.28
C ARG A 7 27.20 30.66 41.00
N VAL A 8 25.94 30.76 41.43
CA VAL A 8 25.19 29.60 41.94
C VAL A 8 24.93 28.71 40.72
N GLU A 9 25.69 27.62 40.59
CA GLU A 9 25.37 26.60 39.61
C GLU A 9 24.05 25.94 40.03
N LYS A 10 22.97 26.29 39.32
CA LYS A 10 21.69 25.59 39.42
C LYS A 10 21.87 24.23 38.73
N GLY A 11 22.31 23.24 39.49
CA GLY A 11 22.37 21.85 39.04
C GLY A 11 20.95 21.31 38.83
N PHE A 12 20.77 20.50 37.79
CA PHE A 12 19.54 19.78 37.50
C PHE A 12 19.26 18.77 38.63
N THR A 13 18.10 18.86 39.27
CA THR A 13 17.77 17.99 40.40
C THR A 13 17.29 16.62 39.92
N LEU A 14 17.58 15.56 40.67
CA LEU A 14 17.04 14.22 40.40
C LEU A 14 15.50 14.21 40.42
N THR A 15 14.89 15.08 41.23
CA THR A 15 13.44 15.26 41.29
C THR A 15 12.87 15.89 40.02
N GLU A 16 13.59 16.83 39.39
CA GLU A 16 13.19 17.37 38.08
C GLU A 16 13.27 16.29 36.99
N LEU A 17 14.31 15.44 37.01
CA LEU A 17 14.40 14.31 36.09
C LEU A 17 13.21 13.35 36.24
N MET A 18 12.86 12.99 37.48
CA MET A 18 11.81 12.00 37.75
C MET A 18 10.43 12.47 37.30
N ILE A 19 10.09 13.75 37.54
CA ILE A 19 8.81 14.31 37.10
C ILE A 19 8.76 14.36 35.56
N VAL A 20 9.87 14.73 34.90
CA VAL A 20 9.93 14.75 33.44
C VAL A 20 9.70 13.36 32.85
N VAL A 21 10.34 12.32 33.40
CA VAL A 21 10.14 10.94 32.94
C VAL A 21 8.70 10.48 33.16
N ALA A 22 8.08 10.84 34.28
CA ALA A 22 6.68 10.51 34.55
C ALA A 22 5.72 11.15 33.53
N ILE A 23 5.92 12.44 33.20
CA ILE A 23 5.10 13.16 32.21
C ILE A 23 5.32 12.58 30.81
N ILE A 24 6.58 12.31 30.42
CA ILE A 24 6.90 11.67 29.13
C ILE A 24 6.23 10.30 29.03
N GLY A 25 6.20 9.51 30.11
CA GLY A 25 5.52 8.21 30.13
C GLY A 25 4.02 8.31 29.84
N ILE A 26 3.33 9.28 30.44
CA ILE A 26 1.90 9.50 30.19
C ILE A 26 1.67 9.92 28.73
N LEU A 27 2.43 10.89 28.22
CA LEU A 27 2.29 11.36 26.84
C LEU A 27 2.61 10.26 25.82
N ALA A 28 3.67 9.48 26.04
CA ALA A 28 4.08 8.38 25.17
C ALA A 28 2.99 7.30 25.07
N SER A 29 2.28 7.01 26.16
CA SER A 29 1.20 6.00 26.15
C SER A 29 0.05 6.32 25.19
N ILE A 30 -0.21 7.61 24.93
CA ILE A 30 -1.26 8.07 24.00
C ILE A 30 -0.68 8.33 22.61
N ALA A 31 0.50 8.95 22.55
CA ALA A 31 1.10 9.38 21.28
C ALA A 31 1.59 8.20 20.41
N ILE A 32 2.17 7.15 21.03
CA ILE A 32 2.70 5.99 20.29
C ILE A 32 1.62 5.27 19.46
N PRO A 33 0.47 4.85 20.03
CA PRO A 33 -0.55 4.17 19.23
C PRO A 33 -1.15 5.07 18.15
N GLN A 34 -1.36 6.36 18.42
CA GLN A 34 -1.88 7.31 17.44
C GLN A 34 -0.91 7.53 16.27
N TYR A 35 0.39 7.63 16.56
CA TYR A 35 1.41 7.81 15.53
C TYR A 35 1.54 6.58 14.61
N ALA A 36 1.36 5.36 15.16
CA ALA A 36 1.35 4.14 14.36
C ALA A 36 0.21 4.17 13.33
N GLN A 37 -1.01 4.51 13.75
CA GLN A 37 -2.16 4.63 12.84
C GLN A 37 -1.95 5.69 11.75
N TYR A 38 -1.39 6.84 12.13
CA TYR A 38 -1.09 7.93 11.19
C TYR A 38 -0.15 7.51 10.04
N ILE A 39 0.74 6.54 10.26
CA ILE A 39 1.63 6.00 9.22
C ILE A 39 0.96 4.86 8.45
N GLU A 40 0.11 4.05 9.08
CA GLU A 40 -0.52 2.89 8.45
C GLU A 40 -1.59 3.27 7.41
N ASP A 41 -2.40 4.29 7.68
CA ASP A 41 -3.45 4.77 6.77
C ASP A 41 -2.95 5.17 5.38
N PRO A 42 -1.93 6.05 5.21
CA PRO A 42 -1.47 6.45 3.89
C PRO A 42 -0.88 5.28 3.10
N LYS A 43 -0.30 4.28 3.77
CA LYS A 43 0.22 3.10 3.08
C LYS A 43 -0.89 2.27 2.43
N ALA A 44 -2.02 2.11 3.12
CA ALA A 44 -3.19 1.47 2.54
C ALA A 44 -3.76 2.25 1.34
N GLN A 45 -3.69 3.58 1.38
CA GLN A 45 -4.12 4.43 0.27
C GLN A 45 -3.22 4.30 -0.96
N VAL A 46 -1.91 4.10 -0.78
CA VAL A 46 -0.99 3.81 -1.89
C VAL A 46 -1.40 2.52 -2.59
N VAL A 47 -1.65 1.44 -1.84
CA VAL A 47 -2.11 0.16 -2.41
C VAL A 47 -3.44 0.32 -3.16
N ALA A 48 -4.36 1.13 -2.64
CA ALA A 48 -5.63 1.39 -3.32
C ALA A 48 -5.44 2.17 -4.63
N ALA A 49 -4.50 3.13 -4.67
CA ALA A 49 -4.15 3.86 -5.88
C ALA A 49 -3.51 2.93 -6.93
N ASP A 50 -2.55 2.09 -6.52
CA ASP A 50 -1.91 1.09 -7.39
C ASP A 50 -2.94 0.10 -7.94
N PHE A 51 -3.88 -0.35 -7.10
CA PHE A 51 -4.96 -1.24 -7.52
C PHE A 51 -5.84 -0.61 -8.60
N ARG A 52 -6.22 0.66 -8.43
CA ARG A 52 -6.99 1.39 -9.45
C ARG A 52 -6.22 1.46 -10.76
N GLU A 53 -4.91 1.75 -10.69
CA GLU A 53 -4.05 1.76 -11.87
C GLU A 53 -4.03 0.40 -12.57
N ALA A 54 -3.95 -0.71 -11.83
CA ALA A 54 -4.04 -2.07 -12.39
C ALA A 54 -5.37 -2.33 -13.09
N VAL A 55 -6.50 -1.89 -12.53
CA VAL A 55 -7.81 -2.03 -13.15
C VAL A 55 -7.91 -1.19 -14.43
N ASP A 56 -7.42 0.05 -14.40
CA ASP A 56 -7.38 0.94 -15.57
C ASP A 56 -6.48 0.38 -16.68
N ALA A 57 -5.31 -0.15 -16.32
CA ALA A 57 -4.40 -0.80 -17.26
C ALA A 57 -4.99 -2.08 -17.86
N ALA A 58 -5.68 -2.88 -17.04
CA ALA A 58 -6.37 -4.08 -17.49
C ALA A 58 -7.51 -3.72 -18.46
N THR A 59 -8.38 -2.77 -18.11
CA THR A 59 -9.49 -2.33 -18.97
C THR A 59 -8.98 -1.74 -20.29
N ALA A 60 -7.93 -0.93 -20.28
CA ALA A 60 -7.29 -0.41 -21.49
C ALA A 60 -6.67 -1.53 -22.35
N ALA A 61 -6.01 -2.52 -21.74
CA ALA A 61 -5.47 -3.67 -22.46
C ALA A 61 -6.57 -4.57 -23.06
N VAL A 62 -7.71 -4.71 -22.38
CA VAL A 62 -8.89 -5.40 -22.91
C VAL A 62 -9.50 -4.64 -24.08
N ALA A 63 -9.62 -3.31 -23.99
CA ALA A 63 -10.09 -2.49 -25.09
C ALA A 63 -9.17 -2.61 -26.32
N ALA A 64 -7.85 -2.62 -26.13
CA ALA A 64 -6.90 -2.87 -27.21
C ALA A 64 -7.10 -4.27 -27.83
N ALA A 65 -7.34 -5.30 -27.02
CA ALA A 65 -7.64 -6.65 -27.49
C ALA A 65 -8.91 -6.76 -28.32
N GLN A 66 -9.96 -5.98 -28.02
CA GLN A 66 -11.16 -5.92 -28.86
C GLN A 66 -10.86 -5.38 -30.26
N THR A 67 -9.84 -4.53 -30.41
CA THR A 67 -9.40 -4.00 -31.71
C THR A 67 -8.37 -4.89 -32.42
N GLY A 68 -8.12 -6.10 -31.91
CA GLY A 68 -7.17 -7.05 -32.51
C GLY A 68 -5.73 -6.91 -32.02
N GLN A 69 -5.46 -6.04 -31.04
CA GLN A 69 -4.10 -5.83 -30.54
C GLN A 69 -3.76 -6.75 -29.36
N THR A 70 -2.50 -7.12 -29.23
CA THR A 70 -1.99 -7.84 -28.05
C THR A 70 -1.18 -6.86 -27.21
N THR A 71 -1.58 -6.68 -25.96
CA THR A 71 -0.99 -5.70 -25.04
C THR A 71 -0.50 -6.40 -23.79
N ASN A 72 0.72 -6.05 -23.37
CA ASN A 72 1.22 -6.39 -22.05
C ASN A 72 0.72 -5.33 -21.06
N VAL A 73 -0.02 -5.74 -20.03
CA VAL A 73 -0.64 -4.85 -19.04
C VAL A 73 0.39 -3.95 -18.36
N TYR A 74 1.61 -4.46 -18.19
CA TYR A 74 2.75 -3.74 -17.63
C TYR A 74 3.23 -2.55 -18.46
N ARG A 75 3.00 -2.58 -19.79
CA ARG A 75 3.29 -1.43 -20.64
C ARG A 75 2.26 -0.32 -20.49
N THR A 76 1.03 -0.69 -20.14
CA THR A 76 -0.09 0.23 -19.93
C THR A 76 0.01 0.95 -18.58
N LEU A 77 0.64 0.31 -17.58
CA LEU A 77 1.04 0.88 -16.27
C LEU A 77 2.25 1.85 -16.39
N GLN A 78 2.30 2.62 -17.49
CA GLN A 78 3.31 3.64 -17.81
C GLN A 78 4.79 3.25 -17.57
N GLY A 79 5.14 1.99 -17.79
CA GLY A 79 6.55 1.57 -17.69
C GLY A 79 7.10 1.56 -16.27
N SER A 80 6.25 1.42 -15.25
CA SER A 80 6.67 1.00 -13.91
C SER A 80 7.60 -0.20 -14.05
N THR A 81 8.86 -0.02 -13.67
CA THR A 81 10.00 -0.90 -13.99
C THR A 81 9.96 -2.28 -13.32
N PHE A 82 8.85 -2.66 -12.70
CA PHE A 82 8.80 -3.71 -11.68
C PHE A 82 7.62 -4.63 -11.93
N MET A 83 7.80 -5.50 -12.91
CA MET A 83 6.74 -6.32 -13.45
C MET A 83 7.30 -7.67 -13.85
N ASP A 84 6.77 -8.71 -13.22
CA ASP A 84 7.19 -10.10 -13.36
C ASP A 84 8.45 -10.49 -12.56
N GLY A 85 8.18 -11.01 -11.37
CA GLY A 85 9.11 -11.60 -10.45
C GLY A 85 8.45 -11.61 -9.08
N ALA A 86 8.20 -12.79 -8.52
CA ALA A 86 7.72 -12.97 -7.14
C ALA A 86 8.66 -12.35 -6.06
N THR A 87 9.70 -11.65 -6.49
CA THR A 87 10.78 -11.02 -5.75
C THR A 87 10.53 -9.55 -5.39
N HIS A 88 9.46 -8.92 -5.86
CA HIS A 88 9.19 -7.52 -5.51
C HIS A 88 8.65 -7.42 -4.09
N GLY A 89 9.25 -6.54 -3.29
CA GLY A 89 8.91 -6.33 -1.89
C GLY A 89 7.50 -5.79 -1.68
N ASP A 90 7.11 -5.71 -0.42
CA ASP A 90 5.82 -5.20 0.03
C ASP A 90 5.55 -3.77 -0.50
N ALA A 91 4.47 -3.58 -1.27
CA ALA A 91 4.07 -2.28 -1.83
C ALA A 91 3.75 -1.22 -0.77
N VAL A 92 3.55 -1.65 0.48
CA VAL A 92 3.32 -0.78 1.65
C VAL A 92 4.61 -0.11 2.12
N TYR A 93 5.78 -0.70 1.87
CA TYR A 93 7.07 -0.26 2.40
C TYR A 93 8.08 0.14 1.34
N GLU A 94 8.05 -0.52 0.20
CA GLU A 94 8.87 -0.15 -0.93
C GLU A 94 8.07 0.88 -1.73
N ASN A 95 8.62 2.08 -1.94
CA ASN A 95 7.95 3.20 -2.62
C ASN A 95 7.72 2.96 -4.14
N ALA A 96 7.50 1.72 -4.53
CA ALA A 96 7.30 1.26 -5.89
C ALA A 96 6.13 0.27 -5.90
N PRO A 97 5.29 0.30 -6.93
CA PRO A 97 4.13 -0.57 -6.96
C PRO A 97 4.55 -2.02 -7.23
N ALA A 98 4.00 -2.96 -6.47
CA ALA A 98 4.39 -4.37 -6.50
C ALA A 98 3.33 -5.23 -7.20
N PHE A 99 3.28 -5.16 -8.52
CA PHE A 99 2.35 -5.98 -9.30
C PHE A 99 2.99 -7.32 -9.70
N VAL A 100 2.22 -8.39 -9.62
CA VAL A 100 2.70 -9.76 -9.91
C VAL A 100 1.72 -10.47 -10.83
N VAL A 101 2.21 -11.35 -11.72
CA VAL A 101 1.32 -12.30 -12.40
C VAL A 101 1.04 -13.46 -11.46
N GLY A 102 -0.23 -13.81 -11.31
CA GLY A 102 -0.68 -14.90 -10.44
C GLY A 102 -1.00 -14.41 -9.03
N ALA A 103 -0.80 -15.29 -8.05
CA ALA A 103 -1.13 -14.98 -6.67
C ALA A 103 -0.12 -13.98 -6.09
N ALA A 104 -0.62 -12.83 -5.67
CA ALA A 104 0.08 -11.97 -4.73
C ALA A 104 0.21 -12.69 -3.38
N THR A 105 1.39 -12.60 -2.76
CA THR A 105 1.72 -13.35 -1.52
C THR A 105 2.34 -12.48 -0.44
N VAL A 106 2.64 -11.22 -0.77
CA VAL A 106 3.20 -10.23 0.15
C VAL A 106 2.16 -9.12 0.29
N CYS A 107 2.10 -8.53 1.48
CA CYS A 107 1.19 -7.42 1.78
C CYS A 107 1.26 -6.35 0.68
N GLY A 108 0.10 -5.79 0.33
CA GLY A 108 -0.02 -4.69 -0.62
C GLY A 108 0.27 -5.05 -2.09
N GLN A 109 0.75 -6.26 -2.39
CA GLN A 109 0.97 -6.66 -3.78
C GLN A 109 -0.35 -6.76 -4.55
N ILE A 110 -0.29 -6.42 -5.83
CA ILE A 110 -1.42 -6.53 -6.75
C ILE A 110 -1.18 -7.72 -7.70
N GLY A 111 -1.95 -8.77 -7.50
CA GLY A 111 -1.99 -9.96 -8.35
C GLY A 111 -2.82 -9.75 -9.60
N LEU A 112 -2.27 -10.16 -10.74
CA LEU A 112 -2.86 -10.07 -12.07
C LEU A 112 -3.02 -11.47 -12.66
N SER A 113 -4.18 -11.79 -13.22
CA SER A 113 -4.44 -13.11 -13.80
C SER A 113 -3.55 -13.47 -15.01
N ALA A 114 -3.03 -12.46 -15.71
CA ALA A 114 -2.09 -12.61 -16.82
C ALA A 114 -1.31 -11.29 -17.03
N SER A 115 -0.09 -11.39 -17.57
CA SER A 115 0.67 -10.21 -18.02
C SER A 115 0.28 -9.73 -19.41
N THR A 116 -0.26 -10.62 -20.26
CA THR A 116 -0.57 -10.32 -21.66
C THR A 116 -2.04 -10.57 -21.95
N ILE A 117 -2.71 -9.55 -22.49
CA ILE A 117 -4.08 -9.62 -22.98
C ILE A 117 -4.05 -9.53 -24.50
N SER A 118 -4.75 -10.45 -25.15
CA SER A 118 -4.84 -10.60 -26.60
C SER A 118 -6.31 -10.82 -26.99
N PRO A 119 -6.64 -10.74 -28.29
CA PRO A 119 -8.01 -10.98 -28.76
C PRO A 119 -8.54 -12.39 -28.39
N ASN A 120 -7.63 -13.35 -28.23
CA ASN A 120 -7.93 -14.75 -27.92
C ASN A 120 -7.72 -15.11 -26.43
N SER A 121 -7.46 -14.11 -25.56
CA SER A 121 -7.28 -14.35 -24.12
C SER A 121 -8.55 -14.90 -23.48
N ARG A 122 -8.40 -15.74 -22.45
CA ARG A 122 -9.52 -16.22 -21.64
C ARG A 122 -9.97 -15.11 -20.69
N TYR A 123 -11.28 -14.91 -20.62
CA TYR A 123 -11.93 -13.96 -19.72
C TYR A 123 -12.73 -14.70 -18.64
N PRO A 124 -12.98 -14.08 -17.47
CA PRO A 124 -12.58 -12.71 -17.10
C PRO A 124 -11.10 -12.57 -16.75
N TYR A 125 -10.55 -11.39 -16.98
CA TYR A 125 -9.26 -10.99 -16.42
C TYR A 125 -9.47 -10.58 -14.95
N VAL A 126 -8.64 -11.06 -14.03
CA VAL A 126 -8.80 -10.80 -12.59
C VAL A 126 -7.63 -9.97 -12.07
N VAL A 127 -7.95 -8.94 -11.27
CA VAL A 127 -7.01 -8.13 -10.49
C VAL A 127 -7.34 -8.32 -9.01
N LYS A 128 -6.36 -8.69 -8.19
CA LYS A 128 -6.56 -8.96 -6.76
C LYS A 128 -5.47 -8.29 -5.93
N ALA A 129 -5.83 -7.60 -4.87
CA ALA A 129 -4.86 -7.08 -3.90
C ALA A 129 -4.61 -8.13 -2.81
N ASP A 130 -3.38 -8.23 -2.32
CA ASP A 130 -3.08 -8.99 -1.12
C ASP A 130 -3.11 -8.08 0.12
N ASN A 131 -3.77 -8.56 1.16
CA ASN A 131 -3.84 -7.93 2.46
C ASN A 131 -3.38 -8.85 3.59
N THR A 132 -2.66 -9.92 3.23
CA THR A 132 -2.13 -10.90 4.15
C THR A 132 -0.70 -10.55 4.53
N SER A 133 -0.22 -11.14 5.62
CA SER A 133 1.16 -10.92 6.10
C SER A 133 1.50 -9.44 6.34
N CYS A 134 0.49 -8.57 6.47
CA CYS A 134 0.64 -7.16 6.76
C CYS A 134 0.91 -6.95 8.27
N PRO A 135 1.87 -6.09 8.65
CA PRO A 135 2.06 -5.74 10.04
C PRO A 135 0.98 -4.76 10.53
N GLY A 136 0.70 -4.79 11.84
CA GLY A 136 -0.29 -3.89 12.45
C GLY A 136 -1.68 -4.09 11.86
N ASN A 137 -2.39 -2.98 11.61
CA ASN A 137 -3.74 -3.00 11.03
C ASN A 137 -3.75 -2.77 9.52
N VAL A 138 -2.57 -2.70 8.88
CA VAL A 138 -2.44 -2.32 7.46
C VAL A 138 -3.33 -3.19 6.55
N GLY A 139 -3.41 -4.51 6.75
CA GLY A 139 -4.24 -5.38 5.92
C GLY A 139 -5.75 -5.07 6.01
N ILE A 140 -6.22 -4.64 7.17
CA ILE A 140 -7.61 -4.18 7.37
C ILE A 140 -7.81 -2.84 6.66
N LEU A 141 -6.84 -1.92 6.82
CA LEU A 141 -6.88 -0.61 6.19
C LEU A 141 -6.83 -0.69 4.67
N ILE A 142 -6.06 -1.63 4.09
CA ILE A 142 -6.05 -1.92 2.65
C ILE A 142 -7.46 -2.32 2.19
N GLY A 143 -8.10 -3.27 2.89
CA GLY A 143 -9.47 -3.67 2.57
C GLY A 143 -10.47 -2.51 2.66
N ALA A 144 -10.33 -1.65 3.67
CA ALA A 144 -11.17 -0.46 3.85
C ALA A 144 -10.93 0.59 2.75
N ALA A 145 -9.68 0.86 2.39
CA ALA A 145 -9.29 1.80 1.34
C ALA A 145 -9.83 1.34 -0.03
N LEU A 146 -9.64 0.07 -0.37
CA LEU A 146 -10.16 -0.52 -1.61
C LEU A 146 -11.68 -0.49 -1.67
N SER A 147 -12.36 -0.77 -0.54
CA SER A 147 -13.81 -0.66 -0.45
C SER A 147 -14.28 0.78 -0.64
N GLY A 148 -13.54 1.77 -0.11
CA GLY A 148 -13.79 3.20 -0.29
C GLY A 148 -13.69 3.65 -1.75
N GLU A 149 -12.78 3.05 -2.53
CA GLU A 149 -12.64 3.25 -3.98
C GLU A 149 -13.68 2.46 -4.81
N GLY A 150 -14.58 1.70 -4.17
CA GLY A 150 -15.60 0.90 -4.85
C GLY A 150 -15.20 -0.54 -5.18
N PHE A 151 -14.04 -0.99 -4.71
CA PHE A 151 -13.51 -2.34 -4.96
C PHE A 151 -13.62 -3.25 -3.73
N ALA A 152 -14.82 -3.41 -3.17
CA ALA A 152 -15.07 -4.16 -1.93
C ALA A 152 -14.57 -5.63 -1.96
N HIS A 153 -14.46 -6.22 -3.15
CA HIS A 153 -14.04 -7.61 -3.35
C HIS A 153 -12.56 -7.77 -3.74
N ALA A 154 -11.81 -6.66 -3.86
CA ALA A 154 -10.42 -6.64 -4.33
C ALA A 154 -9.47 -7.57 -3.58
N VAL A 155 -9.66 -7.76 -2.27
CA VAL A 155 -8.80 -8.62 -1.43
C VAL A 155 -9.30 -10.07 -1.29
N SER A 156 -10.57 -10.33 -1.61
CA SER A 156 -11.19 -11.65 -1.44
C SER A 156 -11.19 -12.43 -2.76
N THR A 157 -12.16 -12.16 -3.63
CA THR A 157 -12.30 -12.77 -4.96
C THR A 157 -11.49 -12.04 -6.03
N GLY A 158 -11.09 -10.80 -5.77
CA GLY A 158 -10.53 -9.90 -6.77
C GLY A 158 -11.64 -9.19 -7.56
N VAL A 159 -11.24 -8.25 -8.40
CA VAL A 159 -12.10 -7.54 -9.34
C VAL A 159 -11.87 -8.12 -10.73
N THR A 160 -12.96 -8.30 -11.46
CA THR A 160 -12.95 -8.92 -12.78
C THR A 160 -13.18 -7.88 -13.89
N VAL A 161 -12.36 -7.94 -14.94
CA VAL A 161 -12.52 -7.20 -16.18
C VAL A 161 -12.99 -8.18 -17.25
N THR A 162 -14.21 -7.98 -17.71
CA THR A 162 -14.85 -8.80 -18.74
C THR A 162 -14.32 -8.46 -20.13
N GLN A 163 -14.52 -9.35 -21.09
CA GLN A 163 -14.11 -9.13 -22.48
C GLN A 163 -14.67 -7.84 -23.08
N ASN A 164 -15.84 -7.39 -22.64
CA ASN A 164 -16.51 -6.17 -23.12
C ASN A 164 -16.05 -4.90 -22.37
N GLY A 165 -15.02 -5.00 -21.52
CA GLY A 165 -14.50 -3.87 -20.73
C GLY A 165 -15.34 -3.55 -19.47
N GLY A 166 -16.37 -4.33 -19.18
CA GLY A 166 -17.12 -4.19 -17.92
C GLY A 166 -16.28 -4.64 -16.74
N VAL A 167 -16.23 -3.82 -15.68
CA VAL A 167 -15.59 -4.12 -14.40
C VAL A 167 -16.64 -4.61 -13.41
N ALA A 168 -16.43 -5.78 -12.84
CA ALA A 168 -17.34 -6.40 -11.88
C ALA A 168 -16.58 -6.87 -10.63
N PRO A 169 -17.24 -6.88 -9.46
CA PRO A 169 -16.66 -7.43 -8.22
C PRO A 169 -16.38 -8.94 -8.29
#